data_AF-A0A7V9V3S2-F1
#
_entry.id   AF-A0A7V9V3S2-F1
#
_cell.length_a   1.000
_cell.length_b   1.000
_cell.length_c   1.000
_cell.angle_alpha   90.00
_cell.angle_beta   90.00
_cell.angle_gamma   90.00
#
_symmetry.space_group_name_H-M   'P 1'
#
loop_
_entity.id
_entity.type
_entity.pdbx_description
1 polymer ?
#
loop_
_entity_poly.entity_id
_entity_poly.type
_entity_poly.pdbx_seq_one_letter_code
_entity_poly.pdbx_strand_id
1 'polypeptide(L)'
;MPTPEQLARQNIDALLKQCGWIIQDYKQLNLSAARGIAIREVRLTKGRCDYLLLIDRKPVGIIEAKKEGVTLSSVADQSGQYAENLPDFLRQGLTGRLPFLY
;
A
#
# COMPACT_ATOMS: atom_id res chain seq x y z
N MET A 1 -3.87 -5.88 -24.53
CA MET A 1 -2.78 -6.41 -23.68
C MET A 1 -2.72 -5.54 -22.42
N PRO A 2 -2.53 -6.12 -21.21
CA PRO A 2 -2.40 -5.34 -19.99
C PRO A 2 -1.16 -4.43 -20.07
N THR A 3 -1.22 -3.25 -19.45
CA THR A 3 -0.03 -2.38 -19.35
C THR A 3 1.01 -3.04 -18.44
N PRO A 4 2.30 -2.66 -18.56
CA PRO A 4 3.33 -3.20 -17.67
C PRO A 4 3.02 -2.99 -16.18
N GLU A 5 2.39 -1.87 -15.82
CA GLU A 5 1.94 -1.59 -14.45
C GLU A 5 0.77 -2.49 -14.03
N GLN A 6 -0.13 -2.83 -14.96
CA GLN A 6 -1.20 -3.80 -14.68
C GLN A 6 -0.64 -5.20 -14.45
N LEU A 7 0.39 -5.60 -15.20
CA LEU A 7 1.07 -6.87 -14.98
C LEU A 7 1.80 -6.88 -13.63
N ALA A 8 2.47 -5.78 -13.28
CA ALA A 8 3.10 -5.62 -11.97
C ALA A 8 2.07 -5.76 -10.83
N ARG A 9 0.90 -5.13 -10.94
CA ARG A 9 -0.18 -5.30 -9.94
C ARG A 9 -0.67 -6.74 -9.83
N GLN A 10 -0.81 -7.47 -10.93
CA GLN A 10 -1.20 -8.89 -10.88
C GLN A 10 -0.17 -9.74 -10.14
N ASN A 11 1.12 -9.49 -10.36
CA ASN A 11 2.20 -10.18 -9.66
C ASN A 11 2.22 -9.82 -8.17
N ILE A 12 2.08 -8.54 -7.83
CA ILE A 12 2.00 -8.08 -6.44
C ILE A 12 0.78 -8.69 -5.74
N ASP A 13 -0.38 -8.73 -6.39
CA ASP A 13 -1.59 -9.35 -5.85
C ASP A 13 -1.37 -10.84 -5.54
N ALA A 14 -0.67 -11.56 -6.42
CA ALA A 14 -0.36 -12.98 -6.21
C ALA A 14 0.58 -13.17 -5.01
N LEU A 15 1.64 -12.36 -4.90
CA LEU A 15 2.61 -12.43 -3.81
C LEU A 15 1.98 -12.07 -2.46
N LEU A 16 1.17 -11.00 -2.41
CA LEU A 16 0.47 -10.59 -1.19
C LEU A 16 -0.48 -11.69 -0.69
N LYS A 17 -1.25 -12.31 -1.60
CA LYS A 17 -2.13 -13.44 -1.26
C LYS A 17 -1.34 -14.64 -0.73
N GLN A 18 -0.22 -14.98 -1.35
CA GLN A 18 0.66 -16.07 -0.88
C GLN A 18 1.22 -15.79 0.51
N CYS A 19 1.53 -14.53 0.82
CA CYS A 19 1.95 -14.08 2.15
C CYS A 19 0.79 -13.95 3.16
N GLY A 20 -0.44 -14.33 2.80
CA GLY A 20 -1.60 -14.34 3.69
C GLY A 20 -2.32 -12.99 3.84
N TRP A 21 -2.04 -12.01 2.98
CA TRP A 21 -2.73 -10.73 3.01
C TRP A 21 -4.11 -10.83 2.34
N ILE A 22 -5.11 -10.20 2.97
CA ILE A 22 -6.40 -9.97 2.33
C ILE A 22 -6.34 -8.67 1.54
N ILE A 23 -6.49 -8.78 0.23
CA ILE A 23 -6.50 -7.63 -0.69
C ILE A 23 -7.92 -7.07 -0.77
N GLN A 24 -8.06 -5.77 -0.57
CA GLN A 24 -9.34 -5.06 -0.63
C GLN A 24 -9.22 -3.76 -1.42
N ASP A 25 -10.27 -3.36 -2.11
CA ASP A 25 -10.31 -2.03 -2.73
C ASP A 25 -10.69 -0.98 -1.71
N TYR A 26 -10.10 0.22 -1.80
CA TYR A 26 -10.36 1.33 -0.87
C TYR A 26 -11.87 1.63 -0.68
N LYS A 27 -12.68 1.44 -1.72
CA LYS A 27 -14.14 1.66 -1.69
C LYS A 27 -14.94 0.58 -0.94
N GLN A 28 -14.36 -0.60 -0.74
CA GLN A 28 -15.00 -1.77 -0.12
C GLN A 28 -14.28 -2.18 1.17
N LEU A 29 -13.63 -1.23 1.82
CA LEU A 29 -12.72 -1.49 2.93
C LEU A 29 -13.45 -2.05 4.17
N ASN A 30 -13.09 -3.26 4.55
CA ASN A 30 -13.44 -3.89 5.82
C ASN A 30 -12.16 -4.14 6.64
N LEU A 31 -11.90 -3.25 7.60
CA LEU A 31 -10.76 -3.31 8.53
C LEU A 31 -10.81 -4.49 9.52
N SER A 32 -11.89 -5.26 9.53
CA SER A 32 -12.05 -6.46 10.37
C SER A 32 -11.96 -7.76 9.59
N ALA A 33 -11.72 -7.71 8.27
CA ALA A 33 -11.68 -8.91 7.43
C ALA A 33 -10.51 -9.86 7.76
N ALA A 34 -9.38 -9.30 8.21
CA ALA A 34 -8.20 -10.06 8.63
C ALA A 34 -7.26 -9.19 9.46
N ARG A 35 -6.25 -9.83 10.06
CA ARG A 35 -5.15 -9.14 10.74
C ARG A 35 -4.27 -8.36 9.77
N GLY A 36 -3.95 -8.95 8.61
CA GLY A 36 -3.15 -8.35 7.54
C GLY A 36 -4.03 -7.98 6.34
N ILE A 37 -4.13 -6.69 6.03
CA ILE A 37 -4.96 -6.16 4.93
C ILE A 37 -4.09 -5.33 4.00
N ALA A 38 -4.15 -5.61 2.69
CA ALA A 38 -3.56 -4.79 1.66
C ALA A 38 -4.66 -4.04 0.92
N ILE A 39 -4.69 -2.72 1.05
CA ILE A 39 -5.72 -1.87 0.43
C ILE A 39 -5.20 -1.35 -0.89
N ARG A 40 -5.91 -1.62 -1.97
CA ARG A 40 -5.58 -1.11 -3.30
C ARG A 40 -6.03 0.32 -3.51
N GLU A 41 -5.26 1.05 -4.30
CA GLU A 41 -5.63 2.31 -4.92
C GLU A 41 -6.01 3.43 -3.91
N VAL A 42 -5.33 3.46 -2.77
CA VAL A 42 -5.65 4.38 -1.67
C VAL A 42 -5.39 5.82 -2.06
N ARG A 43 -6.39 6.68 -1.85
CA ARG A 43 -6.25 8.13 -1.98
C ARG A 43 -5.66 8.70 -0.71
N LEU A 44 -4.54 9.41 -0.85
CA LEU A 44 -3.87 10.09 0.24
C LEU A 44 -4.22 11.58 0.16
N THR A 45 -3.92 12.34 1.22
CA THR A 45 -4.14 13.81 1.20
C THR A 45 -3.32 14.49 0.10
N LYS A 46 -2.16 13.91 -0.25
CA LYS A 46 -1.36 14.26 -1.42
C LYS A 46 -1.00 12.99 -2.19
N GLY A 47 -1.57 12.85 -3.39
CA GLY A 47 -1.30 11.74 -4.30
C GLY A 47 -2.13 10.48 -4.05
N ARG A 48 -1.66 9.36 -4.59
CA ARG A 48 -2.27 8.03 -4.52
C ARG A 48 -1.17 7.01 -4.34
N CYS A 49 -1.43 5.95 -3.58
CA CYS A 49 -0.58 4.77 -3.59
C CYS A 49 -1.31 3.56 -4.17
N ASP A 50 -0.55 2.65 -4.80
CA ASP A 50 -1.12 1.43 -5.36
C ASP A 50 -1.56 0.47 -4.26
N TYR A 51 -0.77 0.30 -3.20
CA TYR A 51 -1.14 -0.52 -2.04
C TYR A 51 -0.76 0.16 -0.72
N LEU A 52 -1.67 0.08 0.26
CA LEU A 52 -1.40 0.38 1.67
C LEU A 52 -1.54 -0.90 2.49
N LEU A 53 -0.51 -1.26 3.22
CA LEU A 53 -0.47 -2.43 4.08
C LEU A 53 -0.87 -2.06 5.51
N LEU A 54 -1.82 -2.79 6.06
CA LEU A 54 -2.29 -2.66 7.44
C LEU A 54 -2.07 -3.96 8.22
N ILE A 55 -1.51 -3.88 9.42
CA ILE A 55 -1.49 -4.97 10.41
C ILE A 55 -2.19 -4.49 11.67
N ASP A 56 -3.14 -5.27 12.19
CA ASP A 56 -3.93 -4.89 13.37
C ASP A 56 -4.56 -3.50 13.20
N ARG A 57 -5.05 -3.22 11.97
CA ARG A 57 -5.66 -1.94 11.53
C ARG A 57 -4.70 -0.74 11.53
N LYS A 58 -3.41 -0.96 11.78
CA LYS A 58 -2.38 0.08 11.75
C LYS A 58 -1.60 -0.01 10.44
N PRO A 59 -1.35 1.11 9.76
CA PRO A 59 -0.54 1.12 8.56
C PRO A 59 0.90 0.77 8.89
N VAL A 60 1.46 -0.17 8.12
CA VAL A 60 2.82 -0.68 8.28
C VAL A 60 3.69 -0.44 7.05
N GLY A 61 3.09 -0.18 5.90
CA GLY A 61 3.87 0.13 4.69
C GLY A 61 3.03 0.41 3.46
N ILE A 62 3.72 0.78 2.39
CA ILE A 62 3.13 1.01 1.06
C ILE A 62 3.89 0.19 0.02
N ILE A 63 3.21 -0.14 -1.07
CA ILE A 63 3.82 -0.74 -2.26
C ILE A 63 3.35 0.06 -3.48
N GLU A 64 4.28 0.52 -4.30
CA GLU A 64 4.00 1.16 -5.60
C GLU A 64 4.23 0.18 -6.75
N ALA A 65 3.25 0.02 -7.63
CA ALA A 65 3.42 -0.83 -8.81
C ALA A 65 4.19 -0.05 -9.89
N LYS A 66 5.39 -0.53 -10.22
CA LYS A 66 6.21 0.03 -11.30
C LYS A 66 6.37 -0.98 -12.42
N LYS A 67 6.60 -0.47 -13.64
CA LYS A 67 7.10 -1.29 -14.74
C LYS A 67 8.41 -1.96 -14.33
N GLU A 68 8.54 -3.24 -14.66
CA GLU A 68 9.77 -3.99 -14.46
C GLU A 68 10.98 -3.28 -15.11
N GLY A 69 12.09 -3.16 -14.37
CA GLY A 69 13.32 -2.49 -14.81
C GLY A 69 13.46 -1.01 -14.42
N VAL A 70 12.53 -0.44 -13.64
CA VAL A 70 12.66 0.91 -13.07
C VAL A 70 13.16 0.85 -11.63
N THR A 71 14.20 1.63 -11.29
CA THR A 71 14.75 1.69 -9.93
C THR A 71 13.77 2.36 -8.97
N LEU A 72 13.55 1.75 -7.80
CA LEU A 72 12.65 2.22 -6.75
C LEU A 72 13.12 3.51 -6.03
N SER A 73 14.28 4.06 -6.40
CA SER A 73 14.91 5.21 -5.72
C SER A 73 14.02 6.46 -5.65
N SER A 74 13.18 6.70 -6.68
CA SER A 74 12.25 7.84 -6.66
C SER A 74 11.07 7.66 -5.69
N VAL A 75 10.80 6.43 -5.24
CA VAL A 75 9.71 6.11 -4.31
C VAL A 75 10.14 6.41 -2.89
N ALA A 76 11.42 6.19 -2.53
CA ALA A 76 11.94 6.47 -1.20
C ALA A 76 11.84 7.98 -0.82
N ASP A 77 12.10 8.90 -1.75
CA ASP A 77 11.96 10.34 -1.49
C ASP A 77 10.50 10.78 -1.27
N GLN A 78 9.54 10.12 -1.92
CA GLN A 78 8.12 10.34 -1.66
C GLN A 78 7.66 9.64 -0.38
N SER A 79 8.25 8.46 -0.09
CA SER A 79 7.90 7.56 1.01
C SER A 79 7.92 8.24 2.39
N GLY A 80 8.87 9.16 2.59
CA GLY A 80 9.06 9.92 3.83
C GLY A 80 7.92 10.86 4.18
N GLN A 81 7.07 11.26 3.23
CA GLN A 81 5.93 12.16 3.45
C GLN A 81 4.59 11.43 3.62
N TYR A 82 4.50 10.12 3.41
CA TYR A 82 3.19 9.46 3.40
C TYR A 82 2.58 9.24 4.77
N ALA A 83 3.37 9.00 5.82
CA ALA A 83 2.85 8.94 7.19
C ALA A 83 2.09 10.24 7.55
N GLU A 84 2.59 11.38 7.07
CA GLU A 84 1.97 12.70 7.25
C GLU A 84 0.76 12.93 6.33
N ASN A 85 0.61 12.13 5.26
CA ASN A 85 -0.45 12.28 4.25
C ASN A 85 -1.50 11.16 4.27
N LEU A 86 -1.43 10.24 5.23
CA LEU A 86 -2.48 9.25 5.44
C LEU A 86 -3.78 9.92 5.91
N PRO A 87 -4.96 9.39 5.52
CA PRO A 87 -6.23 9.84 6.10
C PRO A 87 -6.24 9.70 7.62
N ASP A 88 -6.90 10.61 8.33
CA ASP A 88 -6.88 10.64 9.81
C ASP A 88 -7.37 9.34 10.45
N PHE A 89 -8.34 8.66 9.82
CA PHE A 89 -8.84 7.36 10.30
C PHE A 89 -7.80 6.22 10.23
N LEU A 90 -6.75 6.37 9.41
CA LEU A 90 -5.63 5.42 9.30
C LEU A 90 -4.39 5.88 10.08
N ARG A 91 -4.34 7.14 10.53
CA ARG A 91 -3.26 7.63 11.39
C ARG A 91 -3.33 7.12 12.82
N GLN A 92 -4.49 6.65 13.26
CA GLN A 92 -4.68 6.17 14.64
C GLN A 92 -3.75 4.98 14.94
N GLY A 93 -2.73 5.22 15.77
CA GLY A 93 -1.76 4.22 16.20
C GLY A 93 -0.41 4.25 15.49
N LEU A 94 -0.16 5.21 14.59
CA LEU A 94 1.16 5.50 14.04
C LEU A 94 1.97 6.38 15.01
N THR A 95 3.16 5.92 15.38
CA THR A 95 4.18 6.75 16.04
C THR A 95 5.44 6.71 15.18
N GLY A 96 5.70 7.78 14.42
CA GLY A 96 6.88 7.88 13.54
C GLY A 96 6.64 7.47 12.07
N ARG A 97 7.73 7.10 11.37
CA ARG A 97 7.72 6.68 9.96
C ARG A 97 7.19 5.23 9.82
N LEU A 98 6.62 4.91 8.66
CA LEU A 98 6.21 3.54 8.34
C LEU A 98 7.43 2.61 8.34
N PRO A 99 7.35 1.42 8.96
CA PRO A 99 8.48 0.51 9.07
C PRO A 99 8.91 -0.09 7.72
N PHE A 100 8.03 -0.12 6.72
CA PHE A 100 8.31 -0.74 5.43
C PHE A 100 7.86 0.14 4.27
N LEU A 101 8.78 0.45 3.35
CA LEU A 101 8.53 1.26 2.15
C LEU A 101 9.17 0.51 0.98
N TYR A 102 8.36 0.03 0.05
CA TYR A 102 8.79 -0.83 -1.07
C TYR A 102 8.29 -0.33 -2.42
#